data_AF-A0A6N7AV74-F1
#
_entry.id   AF-A0A6N7AV74-F1
#
_cell.length_a   1.000
_cell.length_b   1.000
_cell.length_c   1.000
_cell.angle_alpha   90.00
_cell.angle_beta   90.00
_cell.angle_gamma   90.00
#
_symmetry.space_group_name_H-M   'P 1'
#
loop_
_entity.id
_entity.type
_entity.pdbx_description
1 polymer ?
#
loop_
_entity_poly.entity_id
_entity_poly.type
_entity_poly.pdbx_seq_one_letter_code
_entity_poly.pdbx_strand_id
1 'polypeptide(L)' 'MKHKHTYETISHHSPTPGTIKLGIKAAELRKCTACKKEMTFVLTKEGWFPLFEDKEADKQDILLA' A
#
# COMPACT_ATOMS: atom_id res chain seq x y z
N MET A 1 -18.56 1.31 -3.75
CA MET A 1 -19.08 0.13 -3.02
C MET A 1 -18.22 -0.06 -1.78
N LYS A 2 -18.77 0.06 -0.57
CA LYS A 2 -18.01 -0.19 0.67
C LYS A 2 -17.80 -1.69 0.82
N HIS A 3 -16.56 -2.14 0.70
CA HIS A 3 -16.17 -3.53 0.91
C HIS A 3 -14.82 -3.54 1.62
N LYS A 4 -14.42 -4.69 2.14
CA LYS A 4 -13.12 -4.84 2.77
C LYS A 4 -12.01 -4.81 1.72
N HIS A 5 -11.06 -3.90 1.88
CA HIS A 5 -9.98 -3.76 0.91
C HIS A 5 -8.84 -4.73 1.27
N THR A 6 -8.69 -5.76 0.45
CA THR A 6 -7.56 -6.69 0.51
C THR A 6 -6.66 -6.44 -0.69
N TYR A 7 -5.41 -6.06 -0.44
CA TYR A 7 -4.46 -5.68 -1.48
C TYR A 7 -3.41 -6.77 -1.73
N GLU A 8 -3.26 -7.15 -2.99
CA GLU A 8 -2.21 -8.07 -3.46
C GLU A 8 -1.14 -7.32 -4.24
N THR A 9 0.12 -7.71 -4.09
CA THR A 9 1.22 -7.04 -4.77
C THR A 9 1.24 -7.37 -6.26
N ILE A 10 1.32 -6.33 -7.09
CA ILE A 10 1.41 -6.45 -8.55
C ILE A 10 2.76 -5.97 -9.10
N SER A 11 3.49 -5.13 -8.35
CA SER A 11 4.81 -4.67 -8.74
C SER A 11 5.65 -4.30 -7.52
N HIS A 12 6.95 -4.60 -7.58
CA HIS A 12 7.95 -4.17 -6.60
C HIS A 12 8.82 -3.08 -7.19
N HIS A 13 8.99 -1.98 -6.46
CA HIS A 13 9.84 -0.87 -6.86
C HIS A 13 10.95 -0.67 -5.83
N SER A 14 12.19 -0.61 -6.33
CA SER A 14 13.34 -0.25 -5.52
C SER A 14 13.21 1.21 -5.05
N PRO A 15 13.43 1.49 -3.76
CA PRO A 15 13.39 2.84 -3.25
C PRO A 15 14.55 3.67 -3.82
N THR A 16 14.32 4.95 -4.04
CA THR A 16 15.39 5.87 -4.46
C THR A 16 16.20 6.33 -3.25
N PRO A 17 17.43 6.85 -3.42
CA PRO A 17 18.22 7.39 -2.31
C PRO A 17 17.48 8.47 -1.49
N GLY A 18 16.58 9.23 -2.13
CA GLY A 18 15.74 10.22 -1.45
C GLY A 18 14.70 9.59 -0.53
N THR A 19 14.03 8.52 -0.97
CA THR A 19 13.00 7.84 -0.15
C THR A 19 13.64 7.02 0.98
N ILE A 20 14.84 6.48 0.79
CA ILE A 20 15.61 5.81 1.84
C ILE A 20 15.89 6.77 3.00
N LYS A 21 16.26 8.03 2.71
CA LYS A 21 16.47 9.07 3.74
C LYS A 21 15.19 9.38 4.54
N LEU A 22 14.01 9.13 3.97
CA LEU A 22 12.72 9.26 4.63
C LEU A 22 12.31 8.00 5.41
N GLY A 23 13.18 6.99 5.49
CA GLY A 23 12.93 5.75 6.21
C GLY A 23 12.16 4.69 5.41
N ILE A 24 11.96 4.90 4.10
CA ILE A 24 11.29 3.94 3.22
C ILE A 24 12.30 2.90 2.74
N LYS A 25 12.05 1.63 3.05
CA LYS A 25 12.89 0.48 2.73
C LYS A 25 12.48 -0.22 1.43
N ALA A 26 11.21 -0.16 1.07
CA ALA A 26 10.69 -0.70 -0.18
C ALA A 26 9.39 -0.01 -0.55
N ALA A 27 8.99 -0.08 -1.83
CA ALA A 27 7.69 0.36 -2.29
C ALA A 27 7.07 -0.70 -3.21
N GLU A 28 5.76 -0.84 -3.13
CA GLU A 28 4.99 -1.79 -3.92
C GLU A 28 3.77 -1.12 -4.51
N LEU A 29 3.47 -1.44 -5.76
CA LEU A 29 2.13 -1.22 -6.28
C LEU A 29 1.32 -2.47 -5.95
N ARG A 30 0.19 -2.28 -5.25
CA ARG A 30 -0.74 -3.35 -4.91
C ARG A 30 -2.11 -3.06 -5.51
N LYS A 31 -2.88 -4.11 -5.76
CA LYS A 31 -4.22 -4.01 -6.36
C LYS A 31 -5.24 -4.65 -5.42
N CYS A 32 -6.32 -3.92 -5.14
CA CYS A 32 -7.42 -4.48 -4.37
C CYS A 32 -8.11 -5.59 -5.18
N THR A 33 -8.32 -6.75 -4.58
CA THR A 33 -8.87 -7.92 -5.25
C THR A 33 -10.30 -7.73 -5.72
N ALA A 34 -11.10 -6.96 -4.97
CA ALA A 34 -12.51 -6.71 -5.23
C ALA A 34 -12.76 -5.50 -6.13
N CYS A 35 -12.26 -4.30 -5.80
CA CYS A 35 -12.49 -3.12 -6.63
C CYS A 35 -11.47 -2.89 -7.76
N LYS A 36 -10.42 -3.73 -7.85
CA LYS A 36 -9.34 -3.58 -8.83
C LYS A 36 -8.63 -2.22 -8.79
N LYS A 37 -8.78 -1.49 -7.68
CA LYS A 37 -8.08 -0.23 -7.43
C LYS A 37 -6.61 -0.49 -7.11
N GLU A 38 -5.74 0.31 -7.70
CA GLU A 38 -4.30 0.24 -7.47
C GLU A 38 -3.89 1.26 -6.40
N MET A 39 -2.98 0.86 -5.52
CA MET A 39 -2.49 1.67 -4.42
C MET A 39 -1.02 1.38 -4.14
N THR A 40 -0.26 2.44 -3.90
CA THR A 40 1.14 2.31 -3.51
C THR A 40 1.24 2.05 -2.01
N PHE A 41 1.97 1.00 -1.65
CA PHE A 41 2.35 0.70 -0.28
C PHE A 41 3.85 0.93 -0.12
N VAL A 42 4.25 1.42 1.05
CA VAL A 42 5.64 1.64 1.41
C VAL A 42 5.98 0.84 2.65
N LEU A 43 7.14 0.20 2.65
CA LEU A 43 7.69 -0.50 3.80
C LEU A 43 8.55 0.45 4.60
N THR A 44 8.19 0.68 5.87
CA THR A 44 9.00 1.45 6.82
C THR A 44 9.57 0.52 7.89
N LYS A 45 10.12 1.08 8.98
CA LYS A 45 10.53 0.27 10.14
C LYS A 45 9.34 -0.40 10.83
N GLU A 46 8.16 0.20 10.75
CA GLU A 46 6.96 -0.23 11.48
C GLU A 46 6.11 -1.25 10.71
N GLY A 47 6.38 -1.44 9.41
CA GLY A 47 5.65 -2.35 8.54
C GLY A 47 5.27 -1.72 7.21
N TRP A 48 4.32 -2.35 6.53
CA TRP A 48 3.76 -1.86 5.27
C TRP A 48 2.60 -0.90 5.53
N PHE A 49 2.63 0.25 4.88
CA PHE A 49 1.59 1.27 4.97
C PHE A 49 1.15 1.73 3.59
N PRO A 50 -0.15 2.01 3.39
CA PRO A 50 -0.59 2.68 2.19
C PRO A 50 -0.01 4.10 2.17
N LEU A 51 0.59 4.48 1.04
CA LEU A 51 1.20 5.81 0.89
C LEU A 51 0.14 6.93 0.85
N PHE A 52 -1.07 6.59 0.42
CA PHE A 52 -2.20 7.51 0.28
C PHE A 52 -3.40 6.99 1.06
N GLU A 53 -4.23 7.90 1.55
CA GLU A 53 -5.50 7.54 2.19
C GLU A 53 -6.44 6.89 1.17
N ASP A 54 -6.97 5.71 1.47
CA ASP A 54 -8.09 5.15 0.72
C ASP A 54 -9.41 5.64 1.32
N LYS A 55 -9.98 6.69 0.72
CA LYS A 55 -11.29 7.26 1.12
C LYS A 55 -12.46 6.29 0.99
N GLU A 56 -12.30 5.23 0.20
CA GLU A 56 -13.34 4.21 -0.01
C GLU A 56 -13.20 3.05 0.97
N ALA A 57 -12.02 2.90 1.60
CA ALA A 57 -11.81 1.97 2.69
C ALA A 57 -12.35 2.58 3.99
N ASP A 58 -13.17 1.83 4.71
CA ASP A 58 -13.46 2.17 6.11
C ASP A 58 -12.13 2.08 6.89
N LYS A 59 -11.82 3.06 7.75
CA LYS A 59 -10.49 3.27 8.34
C LYS A 59 -9.91 2.06 9.10
N GLN A 60 -10.71 1.03 9.34
CA GLN A 60 -10.37 -0.18 10.07
C GLN A 60 -10.19 -1.43 9.18
N ASP A 61 -10.38 -1.34 7.86
CA ASP A 61 -10.59 -2.52 7.00
C ASP A 61 -9.59 -2.68 5.83
N ILE A 62 -8.46 -1.97 5.86
CA ILE A 62 -7.36 -2.25 4.93
C ILE A 62 -6.55 -3.43 5.46
N LEU A 63 -6.72 -4.61 4.85
CA LEU A 63 -5.89 -5.78 5.14
C LEU A 63 -4.83 -5.99 4.06
N LEU A 64 -3.64 -6.34 4.52
CA LEU A 64 -2.54 -6.80 3.69
C LEU A 64 -2.68 -8.33 3.56
N ALA A 65 -2.76 -8.84 2.33
CA ALA A 65 -2.69 -10.27 2.03
C ALA A 65 -1.23 -10.74 1.96
#